data_AF-A0A1M5RZ97-F1
#
_entry.id   AF-A0A1M5RZ97-F1
#
_cell.length_a   1.000
_cell.length_b   1.000
_cell.length_c   1.000
_cell.angle_alpha   90.00
_cell.angle_beta   90.00
_cell.angle_gamma   90.00
#
_symmetry.space_group_name_H-M   'P 1'
#
loop_
_entity.id
_entity.type
_entity.pdbx_description
1 polymer ?
#
loop_
_entity_poly.entity_id
_entity_poly.type
_entity_poly.pdbx_seq_one_letter_code
_entity_poly.pdbx_strand_id
1 'polypeptide(L)'
;MATATTTFWKELSKVKNLRRRAYFQWKNEIENLKIDYSAMTEDDFIKQCSKSWMGGKITDKEFFLRNMERWESSPEYKRLLFLYQEDKFATDLLAIYSATKKKAIEETDSQAIKNVIMLQGEIKKYRKSIDDFQEQEEKEDEDDGLII
;
A
#
# COMPACT_ATOMS: atom_id res chain seq x y z
N MET A 1 1.10 13.94 17.70
CA MET A 1 0.34 13.44 16.54
C MET A 1 0.99 12.14 16.10
N ALA A 2 0.45 11.01 16.57
CA ALA A 2 0.86 9.70 16.08
C ALA A 2 0.18 9.52 14.72
N THR A 3 0.97 9.47 13.65
CA THR A 3 0.45 9.02 12.36
C THR A 3 0.17 7.54 12.51
N ALA A 4 -1.11 7.13 12.49
CA ALA A 4 -1.51 5.73 12.37
C ALA A 4 -0.68 5.12 11.23
N THR A 5 0.28 4.28 11.61
CA THR A 5 1.22 3.74 10.63
C THR A 5 0.41 2.67 9.92
N THR A 6 -0.01 2.93 8.67
CA THR A 6 -0.95 2.04 7.99
C THR A 6 -0.46 0.59 8.07
N THR A 7 -1.41 -0.35 8.21
CA THR A 7 -1.13 -1.79 8.37
C THR A 7 -0.12 -2.29 7.35
N PHE A 8 -0.15 -1.73 6.13
CA PHE A 8 0.84 -1.95 5.09
C PHE A 8 2.28 -1.65 5.52
N TRP A 9 2.60 -0.43 5.99
CA TRP A 9 3.98 -0.05 6.35
C TRP A 9 4.51 -0.87 7.52
N LYS A 10 3.66 -1.15 8.51
CA LYS A 10 3.97 -2.05 9.63
C LYS A 10 4.34 -3.45 9.13
N GLU A 11 3.57 -4.00 8.20
CA GLU A 11 3.84 -5.33 7.62
C GLU A 11 5.05 -5.36 6.69
N LEU A 12 5.24 -4.34 5.86
CA LEU A 12 6.41 -4.22 5.00
C LEU A 12 7.70 -4.19 5.83
N SER A 13 7.69 -3.54 7.00
CA SER A 13 8.85 -3.49 7.90
C SER A 13 9.31 -4.87 8.41
N LYS A 14 8.39 -5.85 8.48
CA LYS A 14 8.66 -7.22 8.96
C LYS A 14 9.41 -8.08 7.93
N VAL A 15 9.41 -7.69 6.66
CA VAL A 15 10.14 -8.41 5.60
C VAL A 15 11.64 -8.30 5.86
N LYS A 16 12.26 -9.36 6.37
CA LYS A 16 13.66 -9.35 6.82
C LYS A 16 14.63 -9.00 5.70
N ASN A 17 14.38 -9.53 4.50
CA ASN A 17 15.25 -9.29 3.34
C ASN A 17 15.06 -7.85 2.83
N LEU A 18 16.09 -7.02 3.00
CA LEU A 18 16.10 -5.62 2.57
C LEU A 18 15.87 -5.44 1.06
N ARG A 19 16.42 -6.33 0.23
CA ARG A 19 16.24 -6.27 -1.22
C ARG A 19 14.81 -6.62 -1.63
N ARG A 20 14.15 -7.54 -0.92
CA ARG A 20 12.72 -7.84 -1.14
C ARG A 20 11.83 -6.64 -0.76
N ARG A 21 12.14 -5.94 0.33
CA ARG A 21 11.44 -4.69 0.69
C ARG A 21 11.57 -3.64 -0.41
N ALA A 22 12.80 -3.35 -0.82
CA ALA A 22 13.05 -2.37 -1.89
C ALA A 22 12.43 -2.82 -3.21
N TYR A 23 12.49 -4.11 -3.55
CA TYR A 23 11.85 -4.66 -4.73
C TYR A 23 10.33 -4.47 -4.71
N PHE A 24 9.69 -4.77 -3.58
CA PHE A 24 8.24 -4.57 -3.45
C PHE A 24 7.85 -3.11 -3.71
N GLN A 25 8.58 -2.18 -3.11
CA GLN A 25 8.34 -0.74 -3.30
C GLN A 25 8.58 -0.32 -4.75
N TRP A 26 9.67 -0.77 -5.36
CA TRP A 26 9.99 -0.46 -6.75
C TRP A 26 9.00 -1.03 -7.75
N LYS A 27 8.67 -2.31 -7.62
CA LYS A 27 7.76 -3.02 -8.52
C LYS A 27 6.33 -2.45 -8.50
N ASN A 28 5.92 -1.89 -7.36
CA ASN A 28 4.59 -1.31 -7.16
C ASN A 28 4.59 0.23 -7.15
N GLU A 29 5.68 0.83 -7.63
CA GLU A 29 5.81 2.28 -7.82
C GLU A 29 5.50 3.09 -6.54
N ILE A 30 5.98 2.60 -5.40
CA ILE A 30 5.68 3.16 -4.07
C ILE A 30 6.75 4.19 -3.70
N GLU A 31 6.35 5.44 -3.52
CA GLU A 31 7.19 6.45 -2.87
C GLU A 31 7.21 6.25 -1.35
N ASN A 32 8.39 6.41 -0.75
CA ASN A 32 8.52 6.55 0.71
C ASN A 32 9.27 7.84 1.05
N LEU A 33 9.37 8.13 2.35
CA LEU A 33 9.98 9.36 2.89
C LEU A 33 11.40 9.68 2.40
N LYS A 34 12.14 8.71 1.86
CA LYS A 34 13.53 8.86 1.43
C LYS A 34 13.73 8.64 -0.06
N ILE A 35 12.89 7.82 -0.69
CA ILE A 35 13.07 7.34 -2.05
C ILE A 35 11.71 7.30 -2.73
N ASP A 36 11.59 8.04 -3.82
CA ASP A 36 10.56 7.81 -4.81
C ASP A 36 11.01 6.69 -5.74
N TYR A 37 10.42 5.51 -5.56
CA TYR A 37 10.72 4.38 -6.43
C TYR A 37 9.93 4.41 -7.74
N SER A 38 8.86 5.22 -7.86
CA SER A 38 8.09 5.33 -9.10
C SER A 38 8.91 5.96 -10.23
N ALA A 39 9.84 6.85 -9.89
CA ALA A 39 10.77 7.48 -10.82
C ALA A 39 12.05 6.65 -11.08
N MET A 40 12.20 5.47 -10.47
CA MET A 40 13.45 4.72 -10.49
C MET A 40 13.51 3.73 -11.66
N THR A 41 14.55 3.84 -12.49
CA THR A 41 14.82 2.86 -13.55
C THR A 41 15.28 1.53 -12.96
N GLU A 42 15.17 0.45 -13.75
CA GLU A 42 15.67 -0.86 -13.33
C GLU A 42 17.18 -0.84 -13.02
N ASP A 43 17.98 -0.14 -13.82
CA ASP A 43 19.42 -0.04 -13.57
C ASP A 43 19.74 0.72 -12.29
N ASP A 44 18.99 1.78 -11.98
CA ASP A 44 19.15 2.50 -10.72
C ASP A 44 18.67 1.68 -9.52
N PHE A 45 17.62 0.89 -9.70
CA PHE A 45 17.18 -0.08 -8.70
C PHE A 45 18.25 -1.15 -8.41
N ILE A 46 18.90 -1.69 -9.44
CA ILE A 46 20.01 -2.63 -9.27
C ILE A 46 21.20 -1.99 -8.58
N LYS A 47 21.56 -0.74 -8.93
CA LYS A 47 22.62 0.01 -8.22
C LYS A 47 22.27 0.19 -6.75
N GLN A 48 21.02 0.55 -6.44
CA GLN A 48 20.53 0.70 -5.07
C GLN A 48 20.63 -0.62 -4.28
N CYS A 49 20.20 -1.74 -4.86
CA CYS A 49 20.26 -3.07 -4.23
C CYS A 49 21.68 -3.66 -4.15
N SER A 50 22.63 -3.09 -4.90
CA SER A 50 24.05 -3.49 -4.90
C SER A 50 24.89 -2.81 -3.80
N LYS A 51 24.29 -1.92 -3.00
CA LYS A 51 24.97 -1.29 -1.86
C LYS A 51 25.37 -2.33 -0.81
N SER A 52 26.49 -2.11 -0.14
CA SER A 52 27.04 -3.06 0.86
C SER A 52 26.03 -3.42 1.95
N TRP A 53 25.33 -2.42 2.50
CA TRP A 53 24.31 -2.60 3.54
C TRP A 53 23.04 -3.32 3.05
N MET A 54 22.84 -3.47 1.74
CA MET A 54 21.73 -4.23 1.14
C MET A 54 22.09 -5.69 0.85
N GLY A 55 23.33 -6.12 1.11
CA GLY A 55 23.82 -7.48 0.83
C GLY A 55 24.93 -7.56 -0.22
N GLY A 56 25.56 -6.42 -0.56
CA GLY A 56 26.72 -6.38 -1.46
C GLY A 56 26.37 -6.31 -2.95
N LYS A 57 27.39 -6.46 -3.80
CA LYS A 57 27.28 -6.33 -5.26
C LYS A 57 26.37 -7.42 -5.86
N ILE A 58 25.44 -7.02 -6.73
CA ILE A 58 24.72 -7.96 -7.60
C ILE A 58 25.62 -8.24 -8.80
N THR A 59 26.08 -9.48 -8.94
CA THR A 59 26.96 -9.92 -10.04
C THR A 59 26.18 -10.45 -11.24
N ASP A 60 24.96 -10.93 -11.01
CA ASP A 60 24.04 -11.42 -12.03
C ASP A 60 22.67 -10.76 -11.83
N LYS A 61 22.38 -9.78 -12.69
CA LYS A 61 21.15 -8.97 -12.65
C LYS A 61 19.92 -9.82 -12.96
N GLU A 62 20.01 -10.67 -13.97
CA GLU A 62 18.89 -11.48 -14.43
C GLU A 62 18.50 -12.52 -13.39
N PHE A 63 19.48 -13.24 -12.84
CA PHE A 63 19.23 -14.18 -11.76
C PHE A 63 18.61 -13.48 -10.54
N PHE A 64 19.14 -12.31 -10.17
CA PHE A 64 18.58 -11.53 -9.07
C PHE A 64 17.11 -11.17 -9.29
N LEU A 65 16.76 -10.58 -10.44
CA LEU A 65 15.40 -10.16 -10.75
C LEU A 65 14.44 -11.36 -10.82
N ARG A 66 14.83 -12.47 -11.47
CA ARG A 66 14.02 -13.70 -11.51
C ARG A 66 13.74 -14.29 -10.13
N ASN A 67 14.67 -14.17 -9.19
CA ASN A 67 14.42 -14.60 -7.81
C ASN A 67 13.43 -13.68 -7.08
N MET A 68 13.42 -12.39 -7.41
CA MET A 68 12.44 -11.45 -6.88
C MET A 68 11.05 -11.69 -7.48
N GLU A 69 10.96 -11.93 -8.79
CA GLU A 69 9.70 -12.32 -9.47
C GLU A 69 9.13 -13.61 -8.89
N ARG A 70 9.98 -14.62 -8.62
CA ARG A 70 9.54 -15.84 -7.94
C ARG A 70 8.94 -15.55 -6.56
N TRP A 71 9.49 -14.60 -5.83
CA TRP A 71 8.97 -14.21 -4.52
C TRP A 71 7.58 -13.58 -4.61
N GLU A 72 7.18 -12.99 -5.75
CA GLU A 72 5.82 -12.46 -5.97
C GLU A 72 4.73 -13.52 -5.78
N SER A 73 5.06 -14.79 -6.05
CA SER A 73 4.13 -15.91 -5.86
C SER A 73 3.88 -16.28 -4.40
N SER A 74 4.74 -15.80 -3.47
CA SER A 74 4.71 -16.17 -2.06
C SER A 74 3.54 -15.56 -1.29
N PRO A 75 3.09 -16.19 -0.20
CA PRO A 75 2.08 -15.60 0.68
C PRO A 75 2.49 -14.25 1.27
N GLU A 76 3.79 -14.08 1.59
CA GLU A 76 4.35 -12.83 2.12
C GLU A 76 4.14 -11.68 1.15
N TYR A 77 4.52 -11.85 -0.12
CA TYR A 77 4.35 -10.81 -1.14
C TYR A 77 2.86 -10.50 -1.39
N LYS A 78 2.05 -11.54 -1.59
CA LYS A 78 0.62 -11.38 -1.87
C LYS A 78 -0.08 -10.62 -0.74
N ARG A 79 0.24 -10.92 0.52
CA ARG A 79 -0.31 -10.21 1.67
C ARG A 79 0.06 -8.72 1.66
N LEU A 80 1.30 -8.38 1.37
CA LEU A 80 1.72 -6.98 1.23
C LEU A 80 0.97 -6.27 0.09
N LEU A 81 0.79 -6.95 -1.03
CA LEU A 81 0.04 -6.41 -2.16
C LEU A 81 -1.42 -6.15 -1.78
N PHE A 82 -2.08 -7.09 -1.09
CA PHE A 82 -3.45 -6.89 -0.60
C PHE A 82 -3.56 -5.69 0.32
N LEU A 83 -2.68 -5.58 1.32
CA LEU A 83 -2.67 -4.44 2.26
C LEU A 83 -2.41 -3.10 1.54
N TYR A 84 -1.49 -3.10 0.58
CA TYR A 84 -1.20 -1.89 -0.20
C TYR A 84 -2.39 -1.47 -1.07
N GLN A 85 -3.08 -2.43 -1.70
CA GLN A 85 -4.28 -2.15 -2.50
C GLN A 85 -5.44 -1.70 -1.61
N GLU A 86 -5.58 -2.26 -0.40
CA GLU A 86 -6.57 -1.82 0.58
C GLU A 86 -6.33 -0.36 1.02
N ASP A 87 -5.09 0.02 1.32
CA ASP A 87 -4.74 1.42 1.63
C ASP A 87 -5.11 2.37 0.47
N LYS A 88 -4.90 1.94 -0.78
CA LYS A 88 -5.25 2.73 -1.98
C LYS A 88 -6.73 2.73 -2.31
N PHE A 89 -7.47 1.73 -1.86
CA PHE A 89 -8.86 1.51 -2.21
C PHE A 89 -9.73 2.73 -1.90
N ALA A 90 -9.47 3.41 -0.77
CA ALA A 90 -10.18 4.63 -0.39
C ALA A 90 -10.04 5.73 -1.46
N THR A 91 -8.81 5.95 -1.93
CA THR A 91 -8.50 6.94 -2.96
C THR A 91 -9.14 6.57 -4.29
N ASP A 92 -9.04 5.30 -4.69
CA ASP A 92 -9.65 4.79 -5.92
C ASP A 92 -11.18 4.92 -5.89
N LEU A 93 -11.80 4.59 -4.75
CA LEU A 93 -13.24 4.72 -4.55
C LEU A 93 -13.70 6.19 -4.67
N LEU A 94 -12.93 7.13 -4.13
CA LEU A 94 -13.19 8.57 -4.26
C LEU A 94 -12.99 9.07 -5.70
N ALA A 95 -11.99 8.57 -6.41
CA ALA A 95 -11.75 8.92 -7.81
C ALA A 95 -12.90 8.44 -8.71
N ILE A 96 -13.34 7.18 -8.55
CA ILE A 96 -14.47 6.60 -9.28
C ILE A 96 -15.76 7.36 -8.96
N TYR A 97 -16.01 7.67 -7.69
CA TYR A 97 -17.15 8.49 -7.27
C TYR A 97 -17.16 9.84 -7.98
N SER A 98 -16.02 10.54 -8.00
CA SER A 98 -15.89 11.86 -8.62
C SER A 98 -16.13 11.80 -10.13
N ALA A 99 -15.55 10.82 -10.82
CA ALA A 99 -15.77 10.61 -12.25
C ALA A 99 -17.23 10.26 -12.58
N THR A 100 -17.86 9.40 -11.79
CA THR A 100 -19.26 8.99 -11.98
C THR A 100 -20.22 10.14 -11.70
N LYS A 101 -19.95 10.95 -10.67
CA LYS A 101 -20.73 12.16 -10.36
C LYS A 101 -20.67 13.17 -11.50
N LYS A 102 -19.50 13.37 -12.11
CA LYS A 102 -19.35 14.25 -13.26
C LYS A 102 -20.27 13.82 -14.41
N LYS A 103 -20.24 12.54 -14.79
CA LYS A 103 -21.14 11.98 -15.81
C LYS A 103 -22.62 12.12 -15.43
N ALA A 104 -22.98 11.80 -14.19
CA ALA A 104 -24.35 11.92 -13.70
C ALA A 104 -24.90 13.35 -13.82
N ILE A 105 -24.07 14.36 -13.57
CA ILE A 105 -24.44 15.78 -13.66
C ILE A 105 -24.49 16.24 -15.13
N GLU A 106 -23.48 15.89 -15.93
CA GLU A 106 -23.33 16.39 -17.30
C GLU A 106 -24.30 15.71 -18.28
N GLU A 107 -24.56 14.42 -18.10
CA GLU A 107 -25.33 13.60 -19.05
C GLU A 107 -26.74 13.28 -18.53
N THR A 108 -27.09 13.68 -17.30
CA THR A 108 -28.35 13.32 -16.63
C THR A 108 -28.64 11.81 -16.69
N ASP A 109 -27.57 10.99 -16.69
CA ASP A 109 -27.65 9.55 -16.83
C ASP A 109 -28.20 8.91 -15.53
N SER A 110 -29.39 8.31 -15.63
CA SER A 110 -30.07 7.69 -14.49
C SER A 110 -29.31 6.51 -13.85
N GLN A 111 -28.50 5.79 -14.63
CA GLN A 111 -27.66 4.70 -14.14
C GLN A 111 -26.44 5.25 -13.40
N ALA A 112 -25.82 6.31 -13.91
CA ALA A 112 -24.73 7.00 -13.24
C ALA A 112 -25.18 7.59 -11.88
N ILE A 113 -26.37 8.19 -11.82
CA ILE A 113 -26.96 8.70 -10.56
C ILE A 113 -27.12 7.57 -9.53
N LYS A 114 -27.65 6.41 -9.93
CA LYS A 114 -27.76 5.23 -9.04
C LYS A 114 -26.39 4.77 -8.54
N ASN A 115 -25.40 4.70 -9.43
CA ASN A 115 -24.04 4.29 -9.07
C ASN A 115 -23.40 5.27 -8.07
N VAL A 116 -23.62 6.58 -8.22
CA VAL A 116 -23.16 7.61 -7.27
C VAL A 116 -23.72 7.37 -5.87
N ILE A 117 -25.02 7.10 -5.75
CA ILE A 117 -25.67 6.82 -4.44
C ILE A 117 -25.09 5.55 -3.81
N MET A 118 -24.88 4.49 -4.59
CA MET A 118 -24.28 3.25 -4.11
C MET A 118 -22.86 3.48 -3.59
N LEU A 119 -22.03 4.20 -4.35
CA LEU A 119 -20.66 4.54 -3.96
C LEU A 119 -20.62 5.38 -2.68
N GLN A 120 -21.55 6.33 -2.48
CA GLN A 120 -21.66 7.05 -1.19
C GLN A 120 -21.92 6.11 -0.01
N GLY A 121 -22.71 5.05 -0.22
CA GLY A 121 -22.96 4.03 0.78
C GLY A 121 -21.69 3.26 1.15
N GLU A 122 -20.94 2.81 0.16
CA GLU A 122 -19.68 2.07 0.38
C GLU A 122 -18.60 2.96 1.04
N ILE A 123 -18.47 4.23 0.64
CA ILE A 123 -17.57 5.19 1.30
C ILE A 123 -17.91 5.34 2.78
N LYS A 124 -19.20 5.44 3.13
CA LYS A 124 -19.63 5.53 4.54
C LYS A 124 -19.28 4.28 5.34
N LYS A 125 -19.45 3.09 4.77
CA LYS A 125 -19.06 1.82 5.42
C LYS A 125 -17.55 1.77 5.65
N TYR A 126 -16.78 2.12 4.63
CA TYR A 126 -15.32 2.12 4.70
C TYR A 126 -14.79 3.13 5.72
N ARG A 127 -15.38 4.33 5.78
CA ARG A 127 -15.07 5.31 6.82
C ARG A 127 -15.36 4.75 8.22
N LYS A 128 -16.53 4.13 8.41
CA LYS A 128 -16.88 3.55 9.71
C LYS A 128 -15.90 2.46 10.13
N SER A 129 -15.45 1.59 9.22
CA SER A 129 -14.44 0.58 9.57
C SER A 129 -13.09 1.19 9.97
N ILE A 130 -12.73 2.38 9.45
CA ILE A 130 -11.53 3.11 9.91
C ILE A 130 -11.75 3.65 11.33
N ASP A 131 -12.88 4.32 11.56
CA ASP A 131 -13.23 4.88 12.87
C ASP A 131 -13.25 3.76 13.94
N ASP A 132 -13.88 2.62 13.64
CA ASP A 132 -13.96 1.44 14.51
C ASP A 132 -12.57 0.79 14.76
N PHE A 133 -11.64 0.85 13.79
CA PHE A 133 -10.27 0.34 13.94
C PHE A 133 -9.43 1.25 14.86
N GLN A 134 -9.59 2.58 14.74
CA GLN A 134 -8.91 3.54 15.62
C GLN A 134 -9.34 3.37 17.08
N GLU A 135 -10.64 3.16 17.33
CA GLU A 135 -11.16 2.86 18.67
C GLU A 135 -10.62 1.56 19.28
N GLN A 136 -10.15 0.61 18.46
CA GLN A 136 -9.52 -0.62 18.92
C GLN A 136 -8.03 -0.45 19.22
N GLU A 137 -7.28 0.25 18.36
CA GLU A 137 -5.86 0.58 18.63
C GLU A 137 -5.70 1.44 19.89
N GLU A 138 -6.58 2.43 20.11
CA GLU A 138 -6.55 3.26 21.33
C GLU A 138 -6.80 2.44 22.61
N LYS A 139 -7.57 1.34 22.53
CA LYS A 139 -7.80 0.44 23.68
C LYS A 139 -6.64 -0.54 23.92
N GLU A 140 -5.95 -0.97 22.87
CA GLU A 140 -4.75 -1.81 23.01
C GLU A 140 -3.57 -1.02 23.61
N ASP A 141 -3.46 0.28 23.32
CA ASP A 141 -2.41 1.15 23.88
C ASP A 141 -2.69 1.60 25.34
N GLU A 142 -3.94 1.54 25.82
CA GLU A 142 -4.30 1.87 27.22
C GLU A 142 -4.10 0.70 28.22
N ASP A 143 -3.94 -0.55 27.76
CA ASP A 143 -3.81 -1.75 28.63
C ASP A 143 -2.35 -2.09 29.02
N ASP A 144 -1.34 -1.43 28.43
CA ASP A 144 0.08 -1.58 28.83
C ASP A 144 0.48 -0.60 29.97
N GLY A 145 -0.50 -0.19 30.78
CA GLY A 145 -0.39 0.76 31.89
C GLY A 145 -0.55 0.14 33.28
N LEU A 146 0.40 -0.73 33.68
CA LEU A 146 0.88 -0.96 35.06
C LEU A 146 -0.01 -1.72 36.06
N ILE A 147 0.38 -2.96 36.47
CA ILE A 147 0.35 -3.41 37.89
C ILE A 147 1.52 -4.40 38.19
N ILE A 148 2.47 -3.89 39.01
CA ILE A 148 3.43 -4.49 39.98
C ILE A 148 4.37 -5.62 39.54
#